data_AF-A0A7R9YCT4-F1
#
_entry.id   AF-A0A7R9YCT4-F1
#
_cell.length_a   1.000
_cell.length_b   1.000
_cell.length_c   1.000
_cell.angle_alpha   90.00
_cell.angle_beta   90.00
_cell.angle_gamma   90.00
#
_symmetry.space_group_name_H-M   'P 1'
#
loop_
_entity.id
_entity.type
_entity.pdbx_description
1 polymer ?
#
loop_
_entity_poly.entity_id
_entity_poly.type
_entity_poly.pdbx_seq_one_letter_code
_entity_poly.pdbx_strand_id
1 'polypeptide(L)'
;VERVVGRRTDPVTGKIYHMTFSPPETDEIAARLTQRADDTEEKVVTRLENYHKNLAPILEVYPDILVRVDGNRNKNEIYKKVKTLLSKREFKPINIVIAGAPASGKGTQCERIREDFGVVHLSTGDMLRA
;
A
#
# COMPACT_ATOMS: atom_id res chain seq x y z
N VAL A 1 -6.43 10.37 20.23
CA VAL A 1 -6.93 11.76 20.33
C VAL A 1 -5.78 12.75 20.36
N GLU A 2 -4.88 12.66 21.34
CA GLU A 2 -3.71 13.56 21.52
C GLU A 2 -2.92 13.84 20.24
N ARG A 3 -2.56 12.79 19.47
CA ARG A 3 -1.79 12.91 18.22
C ARG A 3 -2.42 13.83 17.16
N VAL A 4 -3.74 13.99 17.20
CA VAL A 4 -4.47 14.83 16.24
C VAL A 4 -4.64 16.24 16.80
N VAL A 5 -5.01 16.35 18.09
CA VAL A 5 -5.21 17.65 18.75
C VAL A 5 -3.91 18.46 18.81
N GLY A 6 -2.77 17.78 19.00
CA GLY A 6 -1.45 18.41 18.99
C GLY A 6 -0.90 18.74 17.60
N ARG A 7 -1.60 18.39 16.52
CA ARG A 7 -1.14 18.61 15.14
C ARG A 7 -1.20 20.09 14.78
N ARG A 8 -0.16 20.56 14.10
CA ARG A 8 -0.07 21.89 13.53
C ARG A 8 0.42 21.82 12.08
N THR A 9 0.09 22.81 11.28
CA THR A 9 0.54 22.91 9.89
C THR A 9 1.10 24.30 9.64
N ASP A 10 2.30 24.35 9.07
CA ASP A 10 2.90 25.60 8.60
C ASP A 10 2.20 26.00 7.28
N PRO A 11 1.49 27.14 7.23
CA PRO A 11 0.77 27.57 6.03
C PRO A 11 1.71 27.93 4.87
N VAL A 12 3.00 28.20 5.13
CA VAL A 12 3.97 28.59 4.11
C VAL A 12 4.57 27.36 3.42
N THR A 13 5.01 26.36 4.20
CA THR A 13 5.72 25.18 3.68
C THR A 13 4.82 23.96 3.50
N GLY A 14 3.64 23.95 4.12
CA GLY A 14 2.77 22.77 4.20
C GLY A 14 3.27 21.68 5.15
N LYS A 15 4.40 21.91 5.84
CA LYS A 15 4.99 20.93 6.76
C LYS A 15 4.11 20.75 7.99
N ILE A 16 3.97 19.49 8.42
CA ILE A 16 3.17 19.11 9.59
C ILE A 16 4.07 19.00 10.81
N TYR A 17 3.64 19.62 11.90
CA TYR A 17 4.29 19.62 13.20
C TYR A 17 3.37 19.02 14.26
N HIS A 18 3.95 18.65 15.40
CA HIS A 18 3.20 18.26 16.59
C HIS A 18 3.85 18.86 17.83
N MET A 19 3.09 19.60 18.64
CA MET A 19 3.63 20.36 19.78
C MET A 19 4.46 19.51 20.76
N THR A 20 4.05 18.26 21.00
CA THR A 20 4.80 17.30 21.85
C THR A 20 5.81 16.43 21.09
N PHE A 21 5.37 15.72 20.04
CA PHE A 21 6.17 14.64 19.43
C PHE A 21 7.08 15.08 18.27
N SER A 22 6.88 16.28 17.72
CA SER A 22 7.66 16.82 16.60
C SER A 22 7.52 18.34 16.58
N PRO A 23 8.08 19.04 17.58
CA PRO A 23 7.92 20.48 17.72
C PRO A 23 8.57 21.24 16.54
N PRO A 24 8.14 22.48 16.29
CA PRO A 24 8.77 23.35 15.29
C PRO A 24 10.24 23.61 15.64
N GLU A 25 11.07 23.77 14.61
CA GLU A 25 12.51 23.97 14.79
C GLU A 25 12.86 25.38 15.29
N THR A 26 11.98 26.36 15.06
CA THR A 26 12.21 27.77 15.43
C THR A 26 10.94 28.44 15.92
N ASP A 27 11.09 29.49 16.73
CA ASP A 27 9.97 30.28 17.26
C ASP A 27 9.19 31.00 16.15
N GLU A 28 9.86 31.37 15.06
CA GLU A 28 9.24 31.97 13.89
C GLU A 28 8.27 30.99 13.20
N ILE A 29 8.69 29.73 13.04
CA ILE A 29 7.81 28.68 12.52
C ILE A 29 6.67 28.46 13.53
N ALA A 30 6.97 28.36 14.82
CA ALA A 30 5.99 28.13 15.87
C ALA A 30 4.87 29.19 15.88
N ALA A 31 5.21 30.47 15.72
CA ALA A 31 4.28 31.59 15.75
C ALA A 31 3.29 31.60 14.59
N ARG A 32 3.66 31.04 13.43
CA ARG A 32 2.80 30.98 12.23
C ARG A 32 2.05 29.66 12.06
N LEU A 33 2.26 28.69 12.95
CA LEU A 33 1.60 27.39 12.88
C LEU A 33 0.08 27.54 13.01
N THR A 34 -0.66 26.84 12.14
CA THR A 34 -2.12 26.79 12.18
C THR A 34 -2.59 25.42 12.66
N GLN A 35 -3.75 25.39 13.32
CA GLN A 35 -4.46 24.15 13.65
C GLN A 35 -5.70 24.06 12.76
N ARG A 36 -6.01 22.85 12.28
CA ARG A 36 -7.21 22.65 11.49
C ARG A 36 -8.45 22.73 12.38
N ALA A 37 -9.53 23.28 11.84
CA ALA A 37 -10.79 23.43 12.59
C ALA A 37 -11.43 22.10 13.02
N ASP A 38 -11.02 20.97 12.44
CA ASP A 38 -11.47 19.62 12.77
C ASP A 38 -10.57 18.88 13.79
N ASP A 39 -9.45 19.47 14.21
CA ASP A 39 -8.51 18.87 15.16
C ASP A 39 -8.87 19.21 16.63
N THR A 40 -10.17 19.24 16.97
CA THR A 40 -10.65 19.33 18.37
C THR A 40 -10.91 17.94 18.93
N GLU A 41 -10.88 17.80 20.26
CA GLU A 41 -11.08 16.51 20.92
C GLU A 41 -12.45 15.90 20.55
N GLU A 42 -13.51 16.68 20.62
CA GLU A 42 -14.88 16.25 20.33
C GLU A 42 -15.00 15.73 18.88
N LYS A 43 -14.50 16.51 17.92
CA LYS A 43 -14.54 16.13 16.49
C LYS A 43 -13.69 14.90 16.21
N VAL A 44 -12.55 14.75 16.88
CA VAL A 44 -11.68 13.58 16.74
C VAL A 44 -12.34 12.33 17.29
N VAL A 45 -13.02 12.41 18.44
CA VAL A 45 -13.78 11.30 19.01
C VAL A 45 -14.89 10.85 18.06
N THR A 46 -15.75 11.78 17.61
CA THR A 46 -16.82 11.46 16.64
C THR A 46 -16.27 10.86 15.34
N ARG A 47 -15.11 11.34 14.86
CA ARG A 47 -14.46 10.77 13.67
C ARG A 47 -13.95 9.35 13.91
N LEU A 48 -13.41 9.05 15.09
CA LEU A 48 -12.94 7.71 15.45
C LEU A 48 -14.09 6.72 15.56
N GLU A 49 -15.20 7.12 16.18
CA GLU A 49 -16.41 6.30 16.27
C GLU A 49 -16.93 5.93 14.87
N ASN A 50 -17.09 6.92 13.99
CA ASN A 50 -17.50 6.69 12.61
C ASN A 50 -16.52 5.82 11.83
N TYR A 51 -15.21 6.02 12.04
CA TYR A 51 -14.18 5.17 11.44
C TYR A 51 -14.34 3.72 11.86
N HIS A 52 -14.51 3.43 13.15
CA HIS A 52 -14.68 2.06 13.65
C HIS A 52 -15.98 1.42 13.14
N LYS A 53 -17.09 2.18 13.13
CA LYS A 53 -18.38 1.73 12.61
C LYS A 53 -18.30 1.32 11.14
N ASN A 54 -17.55 2.08 10.32
CA ASN A 54 -17.39 1.80 8.90
C ASN A 54 -16.33 0.74 8.61
N LEU A 55 -15.30 0.63 9.45
CA LEU A 55 -14.22 -0.35 9.28
C LEU A 55 -14.68 -1.77 9.62
N ALA A 56 -15.50 -1.93 10.66
CA ALA A 56 -15.97 -3.24 11.13
C ALA A 56 -16.48 -4.16 10.00
N PRO A 57 -17.45 -3.76 9.15
CA PRO A 57 -17.95 -4.63 8.07
C PRO A 57 -16.88 -4.95 7.02
N ILE A 58 -15.93 -4.05 6.76
CA ILE A 58 -14.85 -4.30 5.80
C ILE A 58 -13.93 -5.42 6.32
N LEU A 59 -13.63 -5.41 7.61
CA LEU A 59 -12.76 -6.44 8.21
C LEU A 59 -13.45 -7.81 8.23
N GLU A 60 -14.78 -7.86 8.31
CA GLU A 60 -15.56 -9.11 8.25
C GLU A 60 -15.59 -9.74 6.85
N VAL A 61 -15.50 -8.93 5.79
CA VAL A 61 -15.52 -9.41 4.40
C VAL A 61 -14.19 -10.05 3.97
N TYR A 62 -13.07 -9.63 4.57
CA TYR A 62 -11.73 -10.01 4.11
C TYR A 62 -10.86 -10.74 5.17
N PRO A 63 -11.39 -11.69 5.95
CA PRO A 63 -10.63 -12.31 7.04
C PRO A 63 -9.39 -13.05 6.53
N ASP A 64 -9.47 -13.68 5.36
CA ASP A 64 -8.41 -14.56 4.83
C ASP A 64 -7.21 -13.80 4.23
N ILE A 65 -7.40 -12.52 3.88
CA ILE A 65 -6.34 -11.69 3.30
C ILE A 65 -5.89 -10.55 4.22
N LEU A 66 -6.54 -10.39 5.38
CA LEU A 66 -6.27 -9.32 6.33
C LEU A 66 -4.99 -9.62 7.14
N VAL A 67 -4.04 -8.69 7.09
CA VAL A 67 -2.89 -8.68 7.99
C VAL A 67 -2.94 -7.43 8.85
N ARG A 68 -3.12 -7.61 10.16
CA ARG A 68 -3.14 -6.51 11.13
C ARG A 68 -1.72 -6.07 11.48
N VAL A 69 -1.46 -4.77 11.40
CA VAL A 69 -0.18 -4.15 11.79
C VAL A 69 -0.44 -3.05 12.81
N ASP A 70 0.26 -3.11 13.95
CA ASP A 70 0.14 -2.14 15.03
C ASP A 70 0.87 -0.83 14.68
N GLY A 71 0.09 0.24 14.48
CA GLY A 71 0.57 1.58 14.12
C GLY A 71 1.17 2.39 15.28
N ASN A 72 1.16 1.87 16.51
CA ASN A 72 1.73 2.55 17.68
C ASN A 72 3.21 2.21 17.92
N ARG A 73 3.78 1.30 17.12
CA ARG A 73 5.21 0.94 17.21
C ARG A 73 6.11 1.98 16.54
N ASN A 74 7.42 1.80 16.70
CA ASN A 74 8.41 2.63 16.03
C ASN A 74 8.24 2.56 14.50
N LYS A 75 8.38 3.70 13.81
CA LYS A 75 8.23 3.81 12.33
C LYS A 75 9.08 2.78 11.58
N ASN A 76 10.33 2.57 12.02
CA ASN A 76 11.25 1.62 11.38
C ASN A 76 10.82 0.17 11.61
N GLU A 77 10.23 -0.16 12.76
CA GLU A 77 9.71 -1.49 13.03
C GLU A 77 8.49 -1.81 12.19
N ILE A 78 7.55 -0.86 12.09
CA ILE A 78 6.36 -0.97 11.23
C ILE A 78 6.80 -1.19 9.79
N TYR A 79 7.72 -0.35 9.29
CA TYR A 79 8.26 -0.47 7.94
C TYR A 79 8.91 -1.83 7.70
N LYS A 80 9.79 -2.30 8.60
CA LYS A 80 10.41 -3.63 8.49
C LYS A 80 9.36 -4.74 8.48
N LYS A 81 8.35 -4.67 9.33
CA LYS A 81 7.27 -5.67 9.40
C LYS A 81 6.50 -5.75 8.09
N VAL A 82 6.07 -4.61 7.54
CA VAL A 82 5.35 -4.53 6.26
C VAL A 82 6.23 -5.04 5.12
N LYS A 83 7.49 -4.61 5.05
CA LYS A 83 8.45 -5.08 4.04
C LYS A 83 8.58 -6.61 4.06
N THR A 84 8.72 -7.21 5.24
CA THR A 84 8.81 -8.67 5.38
C THR A 84 7.51 -9.39 4.98
N LEU A 85 6.35 -8.80 5.26
CA LEU A 85 5.07 -9.37 4.82
C LEU A 85 4.93 -9.37 3.30
N LEU A 86 5.34 -8.28 2.65
CA LEU A 86 5.34 -8.15 1.20
C LEU A 86 6.35 -9.10 0.54
N SER A 87 7.56 -9.23 1.10
CA SER A 87 8.58 -10.13 0.55
C SER A 87 8.22 -11.61 0.68
N LYS A 88 7.35 -11.98 1.62
CA LYS A 88 6.82 -13.36 1.75
C LYS A 88 5.80 -13.69 0.67
N ARG A 89 5.16 -12.70 0.05
CA ARG A 89 4.39 -12.91 -1.17
C ARG A 89 5.37 -12.96 -2.33
N GLU A 90 5.94 -14.14 -2.53
CA GLU A 90 6.71 -14.42 -3.74
C GLU A 90 5.73 -14.40 -4.92
N PHE A 91 5.60 -13.25 -5.58
CA PHE A 91 4.96 -13.18 -6.89
C PHE A 91 5.92 -13.84 -7.89
N LYS A 92 5.93 -15.17 -7.90
CA LYS A 92 6.64 -15.89 -8.95
C LYS A 92 5.92 -15.59 -10.27
N PRO A 93 6.63 -15.06 -11.28
CA PRO A 93 6.06 -14.99 -12.61
C PRO A 93 5.64 -16.40 -13.03
N ILE A 94 4.43 -16.51 -13.60
CA ILE A 94 3.90 -17.80 -14.03
C ILE A 94 4.66 -18.20 -15.30
N ASN A 95 5.44 -19.28 -15.21
CA ASN A 95 6.10 -19.89 -16.36
C ASN A 95 5.23 -21.04 -16.88
N ILE A 96 4.71 -20.90 -18.10
CA ILE A 96 3.81 -21.87 -18.71
C ILE A 96 4.53 -22.55 -19.88
N VAL A 97 4.50 -23.88 -19.93
CA VAL A 97 5.02 -24.67 -21.05
C VAL A 97 3.84 -25.35 -21.75
N ILE A 98 3.68 -25.08 -23.04
CA ILE A 98 2.65 -25.69 -23.88
C ILE A 98 3.31 -26.73 -24.79
N ALA A 99 2.99 -28.02 -24.58
CA ALA A 99 3.57 -29.15 -25.31
C ALA A 99 2.49 -29.99 -26.01
N GLY A 100 2.86 -30.68 -27.09
CA GLY A 100 1.93 -31.46 -27.92
C GLY A 100 2.48 -31.79 -29.30
N ALA A 101 1.83 -32.71 -30.03
CA ALA A 101 2.28 -33.20 -31.34
C ALA A 101 2.46 -32.09 -32.40
N PRO A 102 3.29 -32.28 -33.44
CA PRO A 102 3.36 -31.33 -34.56
C PRO A 102 1.97 -31.01 -35.14
N ALA A 103 1.78 -29.76 -35.59
CA ALA A 103 0.51 -29.24 -36.10
C ALA A 103 -0.68 -29.21 -35.11
N SER A 104 -0.49 -29.49 -33.81
CA SER A 104 -1.56 -29.44 -32.79
C SER A 104 -2.05 -28.03 -32.40
N GLY A 105 -1.65 -26.97 -33.13
CA GLY A 105 -2.12 -25.59 -32.89
C GLY A 105 -1.44 -24.81 -31.76
N LYS A 106 -0.36 -25.34 -31.14
CA LYS A 106 0.33 -24.69 -30.01
C LYS A 106 0.75 -23.24 -30.30
N GLY A 107 1.40 -23.01 -31.45
CA GLY A 107 1.87 -21.67 -31.83
C GLY A 107 0.73 -20.67 -31.92
N THR A 108 -0.40 -21.05 -32.54
CA THR A 108 -1.61 -20.22 -32.59
C THR A 108 -2.14 -19.86 -31.20
N GLN A 109 -2.13 -20.80 -30.26
CA GLN A 109 -2.57 -20.53 -28.89
C GLN A 109 -1.58 -19.65 -28.12
N CYS A 110 -0.28 -19.89 -28.25
CA CYS A 110 0.76 -19.06 -27.63
C CYS A 110 0.70 -17.60 -28.10
N GLU A 111 0.43 -17.37 -29.39
CA GLU A 111 0.28 -16.03 -29.95
C GLU A 111 -0.94 -15.31 -29.38
N ARG A 112 -2.10 -15.97 -29.30
CA ARG A 112 -3.29 -15.38 -28.66
C ARG A 112 -3.04 -15.06 -27.19
N ILE A 113 -2.40 -15.95 -26.44
CA ILE A 113 -2.05 -15.72 -25.04
C ILE A 113 -1.08 -14.53 -24.90
N ARG A 114 -0.13 -14.39 -25.83
CA ARG A 114 0.77 -13.23 -25.88
C ARG A 114 0.00 -11.93 -26.12
N GLU A 115 -0.94 -11.90 -27.06
CA GLU A 115 -1.77 -10.73 -27.37
C GLU A 115 -2.67 -10.34 -26.20
N ASP A 116 -3.34 -11.31 -25.58
CA ASP A 116 -4.32 -11.07 -24.51
C ASP A 116 -3.65 -10.65 -23.18
N PHE A 117 -2.48 -11.20 -22.86
CA PHE A 117 -1.86 -11.06 -21.54
C PHE A 117 -0.49 -10.36 -21.54
N GLY A 118 0.05 -9.99 -22.71
CA GLY A 118 1.33 -9.28 -22.83
C GLY A 118 2.54 -10.09 -22.34
N VAL A 119 2.46 -11.41 -22.35
CA VAL A 119 3.52 -12.31 -21.87
C VAL A 119 4.60 -12.55 -22.92
N VAL A 120 5.82 -12.88 -22.49
CA VAL A 120 6.91 -13.24 -23.41
C VAL A 120 6.70 -14.67 -23.93
N HIS A 121 6.60 -14.82 -25.26
CA HIS A 121 6.53 -16.13 -25.92
C HIS A 121 7.93 -16.56 -26.37
N LEU A 122 8.38 -17.73 -25.90
CA LEU A 122 9.62 -18.37 -26.33
C LEU A 122 9.28 -19.70 -27.03
N SER A 123 9.67 -19.83 -28.30
CA SER A 123 9.40 -21.00 -29.15
C SER A 123 10.69 -21.76 -29.45
N THR A 124 10.83 -22.97 -28.92
CA THR A 124 11.99 -23.84 -29.23
C THR A 124 12.05 -24.18 -30.72
N GLY A 125 10.90 -24.28 -31.39
CA GLY A 125 10.84 -24.50 -32.82
C GLY A 125 11.46 -23.37 -33.62
N ASP A 126 11.32 -22.12 -33.18
CA ASP A 126 11.89 -20.96 -33.89
C ASP A 126 13.37 -20.79 -33.56
N MET A 127 13.76 -21.11 -32.32
CA MET A 127 15.17 -21.07 -31.88
C MET A 127 16.03 -22.17 -32.49
N LEU A 128 15.47 -23.36 -32.74
CA LEU A 128 16.21 -24.54 -33.20
C LEU A 128 16.16 -24.76 -34.72
N ARG A 129 15.32 -24.00 -35.44
CA ARG A 129 15.24 -24.07 -36.92
C ARG A 129 16.13 -23.04 -37.63
N ALA A 130 17.03 -22.37 -36.89
CA ALA A 130 18.06 -21.48 -37.42
C ALA A 130 19.21 -22.26 -38.08
#